data_AF-A0A5C7R406-F1
#
_entry.id   AF-A0A5C7R406-F1
#
_cell.length_a   1.000
_cell.length_b   1.000
_cell.length_c   1.000
_cell.angle_alpha   90.00
_cell.angle_beta   90.00
_cell.angle_gamma   90.00
#
_symmetry.space_group_name_H-M   'P 1'
#
loop_
_entity.id
_entity.type
_entity.pdbx_description
1 polymer ?
#
loop_
_entity_poly.entity_id
_entity_poly.type
_entity_poly.pdbx_seq_one_letter_code
_entity_poly.pdbx_strand_id
1 'polypeptide(L)'
;MRSSVALQPMRRFPMAVRGAGMVEVLVAVLVLAIGLLGVAAMQATALRNSQSSLERSQGVVHAYTILDAMRANPELARNGAYNMAMTCAAPGAGNIVANDKRMWIQTLQTNLGASACGQVQCVGDRCTITVRWDDSRGTAGSAAHNFSTTTRI
;
A
#
# COMPACT_ATOMS: atom_id res chain seq x y z
N MET A 1 11.10 80.71 32.50
CA MET A 1 9.70 80.55 32.03
C MET A 1 9.58 79.16 31.42
N ARG A 2 8.86 78.25 32.09
CA ARG A 2 8.65 76.85 31.66
C ARG A 2 7.41 76.82 30.75
N SER A 3 7.58 76.41 29.49
CA SER A 3 6.44 76.16 28.59
C SER A 3 5.89 74.76 28.87
N SER A 4 4.64 74.72 29.35
CA SER A 4 3.88 73.50 29.60
C SER A 4 3.47 72.82 28.28
N VAL A 5 3.95 71.59 28.07
CA VAL A 5 3.48 70.70 26.99
C VAL A 5 2.24 69.97 27.50
N ALA A 6 1.08 70.21 26.87
CA ALA A 6 -0.15 69.50 27.16
C ALA A 6 -0.19 68.17 26.36
N LEU A 7 -0.23 67.04 27.07
CA LEU A 7 -0.42 65.72 26.49
C LEU A 7 -1.88 65.55 26.04
N GLN A 8 -2.09 65.31 24.75
CA GLN A 8 -3.41 65.10 24.17
C GLN A 8 -3.84 63.63 24.36
N PRO A 9 -5.08 63.35 24.84
CA PRO A 9 -5.52 61.99 25.09
C PRO A 9 -5.82 61.25 23.78
N MET A 10 -5.28 60.04 23.65
CA MET A 10 -5.59 59.11 22.56
C MET A 10 -7.05 58.67 22.64
N ARG A 11 -7.89 59.09 21.69
CA ARG A 11 -9.25 58.55 21.50
C ARG A 11 -9.16 57.08 21.10
N ARG A 12 -9.52 56.17 22.00
CA ARG A 12 -9.78 54.76 21.67
C ARG A 12 -11.13 54.68 20.95
N PHE A 13 -11.12 54.32 19.68
CA PHE A 13 -12.34 53.90 18.99
C PHE A 13 -12.80 52.56 19.59
N PRO A 14 -14.02 52.44 20.10
CA PRO A 14 -14.55 51.14 20.48
C PRO A 14 -14.75 50.33 19.19
N MET A 15 -14.00 49.22 19.04
CA MET A 15 -14.40 48.19 18.09
C MET A 15 -15.70 47.57 18.60
N ALA A 16 -16.82 48.01 18.05
CA ALA A 16 -18.10 47.37 18.29
C ALA A 16 -18.07 46.00 17.60
N VAL A 17 -17.69 44.96 18.33
CA VAL A 17 -17.98 43.58 17.93
C VAL A 17 -19.48 43.39 18.10
N ARG A 18 -20.23 43.44 17.00
CA ARG A 18 -21.63 43.00 16.99
C ARG A 18 -21.61 41.47 17.21
N GLY A 19 -22.30 41.00 18.25
CA GLY A 19 -22.31 39.59 18.63
C GLY A 19 -22.76 38.67 17.49
N ALA A 20 -22.23 37.46 17.47
CA ALA A 20 -22.49 36.47 16.43
C ALA A 20 -24.01 36.24 16.26
N GLY A 21 -24.51 36.47 15.04
CA GLY A 21 -25.90 36.14 14.72
C GLY A 21 -26.10 34.62 14.68
N MET A 22 -27.30 34.13 14.98
CA MET A 22 -27.63 32.69 14.86
C MET A 22 -27.29 32.14 13.47
N VAL A 23 -27.47 32.94 12.42
CA VAL A 23 -27.11 32.59 11.04
C VAL A 23 -25.59 32.41 10.87
N GLU A 24 -24.77 33.21 11.54
CA GLU A 24 -23.30 33.13 11.46
C GLU A 24 -22.77 31.82 12.07
N VAL A 25 -23.34 31.42 13.21
CA VAL A 25 -23.01 30.13 13.85
C VAL A 25 -23.44 28.95 12.96
N LEU A 26 -24.62 29.01 12.36
CA LEU A 26 -25.10 27.97 11.45
C LEU A 26 -24.20 27.83 10.21
N VAL A 27 -23.76 28.96 9.64
CA VAL A 27 -22.81 28.95 8.51
C VAL A 27 -21.45 28.39 8.94
N ALA A 28 -20.94 28.76 10.12
CA ALA A 28 -19.68 28.21 10.64
C ALA A 28 -19.75 26.68 10.84
N VAL A 29 -20.84 26.18 11.42
CA VAL A 29 -21.06 24.74 11.60
C VAL A 29 -21.21 24.02 10.25
N LEU A 30 -21.88 24.63 9.27
CA LEU A 30 -22.00 24.08 7.91
C LEU A 30 -20.63 23.92 7.24
N VAL A 31 -19.80 24.97 7.28
CA VAL A 31 -18.45 24.95 6.71
C VAL A 31 -17.58 23.90 7.42
N LEU A 32 -17.66 23.83 8.75
CA LEU A 32 -16.95 22.82 9.54
C LEU A 32 -17.38 21.41 9.17
N ALA A 33 -18.68 21.16 9.03
CA ALA A 33 -19.22 19.85 8.66
C ALA A 33 -18.70 19.40 7.28
N ILE A 34 -18.70 20.29 6.28
CA ILE A 34 -18.15 20.01 4.94
C ILE A 34 -16.64 19.72 5.03
N GLY A 35 -15.90 20.51 5.81
CA GLY A 35 -14.46 20.29 6.03
C GLY A 35 -14.15 18.92 6.63
N LEU A 36 -14.93 18.50 7.64
CA LEU A 36 -14.75 17.19 8.29
C LEU A 36 -15.09 16.02 7.34
N LEU A 37 -16.11 16.16 6.48
CA LEU A 37 -16.40 15.16 5.44
C LEU A 37 -15.24 15.03 4.45
N GLY A 38 -14.61 16.15 4.07
CA GLY A 38 -13.40 16.13 3.23
C GLY A 38 -12.24 15.39 3.88
N VAL A 39 -11.99 15.63 5.17
CA VAL A 39 -10.95 14.92 5.94
C VAL A 39 -11.25 13.42 6.04
N ALA A 40 -12.50 13.04 6.32
CA ALA A 40 -12.90 11.64 6.40
C ALA A 40 -12.69 10.90 5.06
N ALA A 41 -13.03 11.54 3.93
CA ALA A 41 -12.80 10.98 2.61
C ALA A 41 -11.31 10.77 2.30
N MET A 42 -10.46 11.72 2.71
CA MET A 42 -9.00 11.60 2.58
C MET A 42 -8.46 10.48 3.47
N GLN A 43 -8.92 10.36 4.73
CA GLN A 43 -8.50 9.29 5.63
C GLN A 43 -8.88 7.90 5.08
N ALA A 44 -10.10 7.74 4.57
CA ALA A 44 -10.55 6.50 3.96
C ALA A 44 -9.69 6.11 2.75
N THR A 45 -9.30 7.10 1.94
CA THR A 45 -8.42 6.88 0.78
C THR A 45 -7.00 6.55 1.21
N ALA A 46 -6.46 7.22 2.22
CA ALA A 46 -5.15 6.93 2.78
C ALA A 46 -5.09 5.49 3.31
N LEU A 47 -6.11 5.02 4.03
CA LEU A 47 -6.16 3.64 4.53
C LEU A 47 -6.16 2.61 3.40
N ARG A 48 -6.97 2.83 2.35
CA ARG A 48 -6.99 1.96 1.16
C ARG A 48 -5.62 1.89 0.49
N ASN A 49 -4.96 3.03 0.30
CA ASN A 49 -3.63 3.10 -0.32
C ASN A 49 -2.57 2.39 0.54
N SER A 50 -2.62 2.56 1.86
CA SER A 50 -1.72 1.87 2.79
C SER A 50 -1.88 0.35 2.72
N GLN A 51 -3.12 -0.15 2.65
CA GLN A 51 -3.39 -1.58 2.52
C GLN A 51 -2.84 -2.14 1.21
N SER A 52 -3.06 -1.46 0.09
CA SER A 52 -2.52 -1.86 -1.22
C SER A 52 -0.99 -1.85 -1.25
N SER A 53 -0.36 -0.84 -0.63
CA SER A 53 1.09 -0.75 -0.49
C SER A 53 1.68 -1.93 0.33
N LEU A 54 0.97 -2.32 1.40
CA LEU A 54 1.34 -3.47 2.22
C LEU A 54 1.25 -4.78 1.42
N GLU A 55 0.16 -5.01 0.68
CA GLU A 55 0.00 -6.18 -0.18
C GLU A 55 1.12 -6.27 -1.24
N ARG A 56 1.46 -5.13 -1.87
CA ARG A 56 2.59 -5.08 -2.83
C ARG A 56 3.91 -5.45 -2.17
N SER A 57 4.17 -4.92 -0.98
CA SER A 57 5.39 -5.21 -0.21
C SER A 57 5.48 -6.71 0.14
N GLN A 58 4.37 -7.31 0.56
CA GLN A 58 4.30 -8.76 0.82
C GLN A 58 4.54 -9.57 -0.46
N GLY A 59 3.99 -9.15 -1.60
CA GLY A 59 4.27 -9.76 -2.91
C GLY A 59 5.75 -9.76 -3.27
N VAL A 60 6.45 -8.65 -3.00
CA VAL A 60 7.92 -8.58 -3.17
C VAL A 60 8.63 -9.55 -2.25
N VAL A 61 8.32 -9.54 -0.95
CA VAL A 61 8.94 -10.43 0.04
C VAL A 61 8.78 -11.90 -0.38
N HIS A 62 7.57 -12.31 -0.75
CA HIS A 62 7.33 -13.69 -1.18
C HIS A 62 8.00 -14.07 -2.51
N ALA A 63 8.21 -13.11 -3.42
CA ALA A 63 9.03 -13.37 -4.60
C ALA A 63 10.49 -13.67 -4.20
N TYR A 64 11.03 -12.99 -3.18
CA TYR A 64 12.37 -13.29 -2.67
C TYR A 64 12.44 -14.61 -1.90
N THR A 65 11.40 -15.02 -1.17
CA THR A 65 11.47 -16.29 -0.42
C THR A 65 11.67 -17.50 -1.33
N ILE A 66 11.03 -17.54 -2.51
CA ILE A 66 11.26 -18.64 -3.47
C ILE A 66 12.62 -18.51 -4.17
N LEU A 67 13.12 -17.27 -4.37
CA LEU A 67 14.49 -17.05 -4.85
C LEU A 67 15.52 -17.61 -3.88
N ASP A 68 15.32 -17.41 -2.58
CA ASP A 68 16.23 -17.90 -1.56
C ASP A 68 16.19 -19.43 -1.47
N ALA A 69 15.03 -20.07 -1.65
CA ALA A 69 14.92 -21.52 -1.79
C ALA A 69 15.70 -22.05 -3.02
N MET A 70 15.65 -21.33 -4.15
CA MET A 70 16.45 -21.67 -5.34
C MET A 70 17.95 -21.45 -5.13
N ARG A 71 18.35 -20.41 -4.39
CA ARG A 71 19.75 -20.17 -4.03
C ARG A 71 20.30 -21.22 -3.07
N ALA A 72 19.45 -21.80 -2.23
CA ALA A 72 19.81 -22.94 -1.40
C ALA A 72 20.03 -24.22 -2.23
N ASN A 73 19.38 -24.34 -3.40
CA ASN A 73 19.47 -25.50 -4.28
C ASN A 73 19.79 -25.10 -5.74
N PRO A 74 20.96 -24.46 -6.01
CA PRO A 74 21.23 -23.80 -7.28
C PRO A 74 21.30 -24.78 -8.45
N GLU A 75 21.81 -26.00 -8.26
CA GLU A 75 21.84 -27.00 -9.33
C GLU A 75 20.44 -27.41 -9.79
N LEU A 76 19.51 -27.63 -8.86
CA LEU A 76 18.12 -27.97 -9.18
C LEU A 76 17.43 -26.79 -9.89
N ALA A 77 17.73 -25.57 -9.49
CA ALA A 77 17.18 -24.37 -10.11
C ALA A 77 17.71 -24.14 -11.53
N ARG A 78 19.03 -24.28 -11.75
CA ARG A 78 19.66 -24.20 -13.09
C ARG A 78 19.16 -25.31 -14.03
N ASN A 79 18.91 -26.51 -13.50
CA ASN A 79 18.32 -27.62 -14.24
C ASN A 79 16.81 -27.45 -14.51
N GLY A 80 16.21 -26.32 -14.09
CA GLY A 80 14.81 -26.00 -14.35
C GLY A 80 13.82 -26.75 -13.48
N ALA A 81 14.25 -27.45 -12.42
CA ALA A 81 13.34 -28.18 -11.53
C ALA A 81 12.34 -27.24 -10.83
N TYR A 82 12.72 -25.98 -10.59
CA TYR A 82 11.85 -24.95 -10.04
C TYR A 82 10.88 -24.33 -11.06
N ASN A 83 11.02 -24.62 -12.36
CA ASN A 83 10.12 -24.07 -13.39
C ASN A 83 8.67 -24.49 -13.16
N MET A 84 7.78 -23.54 -13.37
CA MET A 84 6.37 -23.64 -13.04
C MET A 84 5.63 -22.57 -13.83
N ALA A 85 4.65 -22.99 -14.64
CA ALA A 85 3.71 -22.07 -15.25
C ALA A 85 2.89 -21.36 -14.17
N MET A 86 2.32 -20.20 -14.51
CA MET A 86 1.45 -19.46 -13.60
C MET A 86 0.36 -20.37 -13.02
N THR A 87 0.40 -20.60 -11.71
CA THR A 87 -0.55 -21.44 -10.99
C THR A 87 -1.06 -20.73 -9.75
N CYS A 88 -2.36 -20.87 -9.50
CA CYS A 88 -3.02 -20.46 -8.26
C CYS A 88 -3.42 -21.69 -7.43
N ALA A 89 -2.94 -22.88 -7.80
CA ALA A 89 -3.13 -24.10 -7.04
C ALA A 89 -1.76 -24.54 -6.52
N ALA A 90 -1.67 -24.74 -5.21
CA ALA A 90 -0.45 -25.25 -4.59
C ALA A 90 -0.16 -26.66 -5.15
N PRO A 91 1.05 -26.91 -5.69
CA PRO A 91 1.43 -28.24 -6.13
C PRO A 91 1.31 -29.29 -5.01
N GLY A 92 1.17 -30.56 -5.41
CA GLY A 92 1.19 -31.67 -4.46
C GLY A 92 2.51 -31.74 -3.69
N ALA A 93 2.47 -32.34 -2.49
CA ALA A 93 3.68 -32.62 -1.73
C ALA A 93 4.59 -33.62 -2.48
N GLY A 94 5.89 -33.56 -2.23
CA GLY A 94 6.85 -34.43 -2.91
C GLY A 94 8.28 -34.21 -2.44
N ASN A 95 9.20 -34.12 -3.41
CA ASN A 95 10.60 -33.77 -3.15
C ASN A 95 10.74 -32.33 -2.58
N ILE A 96 11.96 -31.95 -2.22
CA ILE A 96 12.24 -30.63 -1.64
C ILE A 96 11.69 -29.48 -2.51
N VAL A 97 11.89 -29.54 -3.82
CA VAL A 97 11.41 -28.52 -4.78
C VAL A 97 9.88 -28.45 -4.83
N ALA A 98 9.20 -29.60 -4.83
CA ALA A 98 7.74 -29.64 -4.81
C ALA A 98 7.19 -29.05 -3.50
N ASN A 99 7.83 -29.35 -2.38
CA ASN A 99 7.45 -28.79 -1.07
C ASN A 99 7.71 -27.29 -0.99
N ASP A 100 8.82 -26.79 -1.54
CA ASP A 100 9.11 -25.35 -1.61
C ASP A 100 8.05 -24.61 -2.44
N LYS A 101 7.73 -25.11 -3.64
CA LYS A 101 6.67 -24.53 -4.50
C LYS A 101 5.32 -24.55 -3.80
N ARG A 102 4.97 -25.66 -3.15
CA ARG A 102 3.71 -25.82 -2.41
C ARG A 102 3.62 -24.80 -1.28
N MET A 103 4.65 -24.73 -0.43
CA MET A 103 4.70 -23.79 0.69
C MET A 103 4.63 -22.35 0.20
N TRP A 104 5.35 -22.03 -0.88
CA TRP A 104 5.34 -20.70 -1.48
C TRP A 104 3.94 -20.28 -1.95
N ILE A 105 3.23 -21.11 -2.71
CA ILE A 105 1.86 -20.79 -3.17
C ILE A 105 0.89 -20.70 -1.99
N GLN A 106 0.97 -21.61 -1.01
CA GLN A 106 0.12 -21.55 0.19
C GLN A 106 0.34 -20.26 0.99
N THR A 107 1.59 -19.84 1.12
CA THR A 107 1.95 -18.61 1.85
C THR A 107 1.52 -17.37 1.08
N LEU A 108 1.66 -17.35 -0.25
CA LEU A 108 1.12 -16.28 -1.10
C LEU A 108 -0.39 -16.14 -0.90
N GLN A 109 -1.13 -17.26 -0.87
CA GLN A 109 -2.58 -17.25 -0.70
C GLN A 109 -3.03 -16.80 0.69
N THR A 110 -2.25 -17.14 1.71
CA THR A 110 -2.53 -16.75 3.09
C THR A 110 -2.38 -15.24 3.28
N ASN A 111 -1.38 -14.63 2.64
CA ASN A 111 -1.02 -13.22 2.87
C ASN A 111 -1.68 -12.26 1.86
N LEU A 112 -1.76 -12.65 0.58
CA LEU A 112 -2.29 -11.81 -0.51
C LEU A 112 -3.73 -12.19 -0.93
N GLY A 113 -4.28 -13.27 -0.38
CA GLY A 113 -5.62 -13.77 -0.66
C GLY A 113 -5.65 -14.99 -1.58
N ALA A 114 -6.78 -15.72 -1.56
CA ALA A 114 -6.93 -17.01 -2.22
C ALA A 114 -6.73 -17.00 -3.74
N SER A 115 -6.86 -15.83 -4.39
CA SER A 115 -6.60 -15.64 -5.82
C SER A 115 -5.12 -15.43 -6.17
N ALA A 116 -4.22 -15.45 -5.18
CA ALA A 116 -2.80 -15.29 -5.43
C ALA A 116 -2.22 -16.48 -6.20
N CYS A 117 -1.43 -16.16 -7.22
CA CYS A 117 -0.80 -17.10 -8.14
C CYS A 117 0.69 -16.80 -8.25
N GLY A 118 1.47 -17.82 -8.58
CA GLY A 118 2.91 -17.72 -8.77
C GLY A 118 3.38 -18.40 -10.04
N GLN A 119 4.44 -17.87 -10.64
CA GLN A 119 5.17 -18.44 -11.76
C GLN A 119 6.67 -18.36 -11.48
N VAL A 120 7.40 -19.41 -11.85
CA VAL A 120 8.86 -19.42 -11.83
C VAL A 120 9.36 -19.87 -13.20
N GLN A 121 10.19 -19.06 -13.82
CA GLN A 121 10.77 -19.35 -15.12
C GLN A 121 12.28 -19.09 -15.11
N CYS A 122 13.05 -20.16 -15.06
CA CYS A 122 14.50 -20.17 -15.14
C CYS A 122 14.96 -20.60 -16.53
N VAL A 123 15.86 -19.81 -17.11
CA VAL A 123 16.56 -20.08 -18.37
C VAL A 123 18.06 -20.00 -18.08
N GLY A 124 18.68 -21.16 -17.93
CA GLY A 124 20.05 -21.27 -17.41
C GLY A 124 20.14 -20.66 -16.01
N ASP A 125 21.01 -19.67 -15.84
CA ASP A 125 21.28 -19.03 -14.55
C ASP A 125 20.31 -17.89 -14.21
N ARG A 126 19.44 -17.50 -15.15
CA ARG A 126 18.53 -16.36 -15.00
C ARG A 126 17.13 -16.87 -14.70
N CYS A 127 16.61 -16.52 -13.53
CA CYS A 127 15.25 -16.85 -13.11
C CYS A 127 14.39 -15.59 -13.02
N THR A 128 13.20 -15.67 -13.62
CA THR A 128 12.14 -14.67 -13.55
C THR A 128 10.98 -15.24 -12.75
N ILE A 129 10.60 -14.51 -11.70
CA ILE A 129 9.59 -14.91 -10.73
C ILE A 129 8.46 -13.90 -10.89
N THR A 130 7.26 -14.39 -11.13
CA THR A 130 6.08 -13.55 -11.28
C THR A 130 5.05 -13.95 -10.24
N VAL A 131 4.54 -12.98 -9.50
CA VAL A 131 3.48 -13.12 -8.51
C VAL A 131 2.29 -12.30 -8.99
N ARG A 132 1.09 -12.87 -8.94
CA ARG A 132 -0.15 -12.21 -9.31
C ARG A 132 -1.17 -12.35 -8.21
N TRP A 133 -1.86 -11.28 -7.84
CA TRP A 133 -2.98 -11.35 -6.88
C TRP A 133 -4.05 -10.31 -7.22
N ASP A 134 -5.17 -10.36 -6.50
CA ASP A 134 -6.25 -9.39 -6.65
C ASP A 134 -6.02 -8.13 -5.79
N ASP A 135 -5.83 -6.97 -6.43
CA ASP A 135 -5.67 -5.64 -5.78
C ASP A 135 -6.83 -4.70 -6.22
N SER A 136 -8.02 -5.25 -6.48
CA SER A 136 -9.22 -4.45 -6.83
C SER A 136 -9.57 -3.42 -5.77
N ARG A 137 -9.28 -3.74 -4.50
CA ARG A 137 -9.51 -2.87 -3.33
C ARG A 137 -8.62 -1.63 -3.31
N GLY A 138 -7.41 -1.71 -3.87
CA GLY A 138 -6.44 -0.62 -3.94
C GLY A 138 -6.47 0.20 -5.23
N THR A 139 -6.99 -0.36 -6.34
CA THR A 139 -6.77 0.21 -7.69
C THR A 139 -8.02 0.78 -8.38
N ALA A 140 -9.14 0.95 -7.67
CA ALA A 140 -10.36 1.52 -8.25
C ALA A 140 -10.83 0.85 -9.57
N GLY A 141 -10.54 -0.45 -9.77
CA GLY A 141 -11.08 -1.23 -10.88
C GLY A 141 -10.14 -2.23 -11.56
N SER A 142 -8.83 -2.19 -11.35
CA SER A 142 -7.91 -3.21 -11.91
C SER A 142 -7.79 -4.41 -10.97
N ALA A 143 -8.56 -5.46 -11.25
CA ALA A 143 -8.63 -6.63 -10.38
C ALA A 143 -7.27 -7.29 -10.16
N ALA A 144 -6.42 -7.46 -11.18
CA ALA A 144 -5.17 -8.20 -11.04
C ALA A 144 -3.92 -7.31 -11.04
N HIS A 145 -3.12 -7.41 -9.98
CA HIS A 145 -1.77 -6.85 -9.91
C HIS A 145 -0.73 -7.93 -10.21
N ASN A 146 0.25 -7.61 -11.05
CA ASN A 146 1.37 -8.48 -11.37
C ASN A 146 2.68 -7.84 -10.88
N PHE A 147 3.41 -8.55 -10.05
CA PHE A 147 4.79 -8.22 -9.69
C PHE A 147 5.73 -9.24 -10.34
N SER A 148 6.78 -8.78 -11.01
CA SER A 148 7.78 -9.65 -11.62
C SER A 148 9.18 -9.18 -11.28
N THR A 149 10.03 -10.10 -10.81
CA THR A 149 11.44 -9.85 -10.54
C THR A 149 12.30 -10.85 -11.29
N THR A 150 13.48 -10.43 -11.74
CA THR A 150 14.44 -11.29 -12.43
C THR A 150 15.77 -11.23 -11.70
N THR A 151 16.33 -12.39 -11.39
CA THR A 151 17.64 -12.49 -10.75
C THR A 151 18.49 -13.56 -11.40
N ARG A 152 19.79 -13.50 -11.13
CA ARG A 152 20.72 -14.58 -11.44
C ARG A 152 20.95 -15.40 -10.17
N ILE A 153 20.78 -16.72 -10.28
CA ILE A 153 21.11 -17.70 -9.23
C ILE A 153 22.52 -18.24 -9.42
#